data_AF-A0A9W8I584-F1
#
_entry.id   AF-A0A9W8I584-F1
#
_cell.length_a   1.000
_cell.length_b   1.000
_cell.length_c   1.000
_cell.angle_alpha   90.00
_cell.angle_beta   90.00
_cell.angle_gamma   90.00
#
_symmetry.space_group_name_H-M   'P 1'
#
loop_
_entity.id
_entity.type
_entity.pdbx_description
1 polymer ?
#
loop_
_entity_poly.entity_id
_entity_poly.type
_entity_poly.pdbx_seq_one_letter_code
_entity_poly.pdbx_strand_id
1 'polypeptide(L)'
;MLMLESAANFPDHYARTLRVWRERFLKGYDKVLTTAAPKNPQLILQENDLVESEHQVFSCASSSSSLTEVESMDGLPDATANDKRNAGYNDVFRRKWEYYFAYCEGAFATRTLGCTQLVFTRTYNEELSDPRLLM
;
A
#
# COMPACT_ATOMS: atom_id res chain seq x y z
N MET A 1 -34.38 17.56 7.90
CA MET A 1 -33.90 16.19 8.14
C MET A 1 -33.86 15.47 6.80
N LEU A 2 -32.76 14.79 6.48
CA LEU A 2 -32.66 13.94 5.29
C LEU A 2 -33.09 12.52 5.65
N MET A 3 -33.88 11.90 4.79
CA MET A 3 -34.31 10.51 4.91
C MET A 3 -33.49 9.65 3.96
N LEU A 4 -33.13 8.44 4.39
CA LEU A 4 -32.50 7.45 3.51
C LEU A 4 -33.58 6.86 2.61
N GLU A 5 -33.43 7.07 1.30
CA GLU A 5 -34.38 6.60 0.28
C GLU A 5 -34.00 5.21 -0.23
N SER A 6 -32.73 5.03 -0.58
CA SER A 6 -32.22 3.75 -1.05
C SER A 6 -30.77 3.53 -0.67
N ALA A 7 -30.41 2.26 -0.53
CA ALA A 7 -29.06 1.81 -0.27
C ALA A 7 -28.78 0.60 -1.16
N ALA A 8 -27.76 0.70 -2.01
CA ALA A 8 -27.32 -0.40 -2.86
C ALA A 8 -25.85 -0.71 -2.56
N ASN A 9 -25.48 -2.00 -2.45
CA ASN A 9 -24.12 -2.42 -2.12
C ASN A 9 -23.52 -3.25 -3.26
N PHE A 10 -22.29 -2.91 -3.66
CA PHE A 10 -21.62 -3.46 -4.85
C PHE A 10 -20.22 -4.04 -4.56
N PRO A 11 -20.03 -4.91 -3.56
CA PRO A 11 -18.71 -5.40 -3.18
C PRO A 11 -18.06 -6.21 -4.31
N ASP A 12 -18.82 -7.08 -4.97
CA ASP A 12 -18.33 -7.94 -6.05
C ASP A 12 -17.87 -7.13 -7.29
N HIS A 13 -18.53 -6.00 -7.56
CA HIS A 13 -18.11 -5.08 -8.61
C HIS A 13 -16.77 -4.44 -8.26
N TYR A 14 -16.60 -4.02 -7.01
CA TYR A 14 -15.37 -3.38 -6.55
C TYR A 14 -14.18 -4.36 -6.54
N ALA A 15 -14.40 -5.62 -6.15
CA ALA A 15 -13.39 -6.67 -6.25
C ALA A 15 -12.90 -6.86 -7.70
N ARG A 16 -13.82 -6.90 -8.68
CA ARG A 16 -13.47 -6.97 -10.12
C ARG A 16 -12.66 -5.75 -10.57
N THR A 17 -13.02 -4.55 -10.11
CA THR A 17 -12.29 -3.32 -10.43
C THR A 17 -10.84 -3.41 -9.93
N LEU A 18 -10.62 -3.82 -8.67
CA LEU A 18 -9.29 -3.94 -8.09
C LEU A 18 -8.41 -4.95 -8.83
N ARG A 19 -8.98 -6.07 -9.27
CA ARG A 19 -8.27 -7.04 -10.12
C ARG A 19 -7.80 -6.45 -11.43
N VAL A 20 -8.72 -5.80 -12.16
CA VAL A 20 -8.39 -5.17 -13.45
C VAL A 20 -7.35 -4.06 -13.26
N TRP A 21 -7.41 -3.33 -12.14
CA TRP A 21 -6.42 -2.31 -11.80
C TRP A 21 -5.06 -2.92 -11.51
N ARG A 22 -4.99 -4.01 -10.73
CA ARG A 22 -3.73 -4.73 -10.47
C ARG A 22 -3.08 -5.20 -11.77
N GLU A 23 -3.85 -5.85 -12.64
CA GLU A 23 -3.35 -6.36 -13.92
C GLU A 23 -2.80 -5.23 -14.80
N ARG A 24 -3.53 -4.12 -14.91
CA ARG A 24 -3.09 -2.94 -15.68
C ARG A 24 -1.88 -2.26 -15.07
N PHE A 25 -1.83 -2.16 -13.74
CA PHE A 25 -0.71 -1.58 -13.02
C PHE A 25 0.57 -2.38 -13.24
N LEU A 26 0.52 -3.71 -13.08
CA LEU A 26 1.68 -4.57 -13.29
C LEU A 26 2.14 -4.58 -14.75
N LYS A 27 1.21 -4.71 -15.70
CA LYS A 27 1.52 -4.65 -17.14
C LYS A 27 2.05 -3.29 -17.59
N GLY A 28 1.61 -2.21 -16.94
CA GLY A 28 1.98 -0.84 -17.26
C GLY A 28 3.09 -0.26 -16.38
N TYR A 29 3.75 -1.08 -15.55
CA TYR A 29 4.65 -0.58 -14.52
C TYR A 29 5.85 0.18 -15.08
N ASP A 30 6.36 -0.21 -16.25
CA ASP A 30 7.45 0.49 -16.93
C ASP A 30 7.11 1.97 -17.20
N LYS A 31 5.84 2.27 -17.49
CA LYS A 31 5.38 3.66 -17.68
C LYS A 31 5.43 4.46 -16.38
N VAL A 32 5.15 3.80 -15.26
CA VAL A 32 5.25 4.40 -13.92
C VAL A 32 6.72 4.74 -13.61
N LEU A 33 7.66 3.86 -13.97
CA LEU A 33 9.11 4.14 -13.82
C LEU A 33 9.56 5.34 -14.65
N THR A 34 9.01 5.54 -15.85
CA THR A 34 9.33 6.67 -16.71
C THR A 34 8.64 7.99 -16.32
N THR A 35 7.67 7.94 -15.40
CA THR A 35 6.93 9.12 -14.98
C THR A 35 7.82 10.02 -14.10
N ALA A 36 7.56 11.32 -14.14
CA ALA A 36 8.22 12.28 -13.27
C ALA A 36 8.18 11.82 -11.80
N ALA A 37 9.21 12.19 -11.05
CA ALA A 37 9.38 11.79 -9.66
C ALA A 37 8.08 11.99 -8.84
N PRO A 38 7.77 11.05 -7.94
CA PRO A 38 6.60 11.10 -7.07
C PRO A 38 6.53 12.45 -6.35
N LYS A 39 5.36 13.10 -6.41
CA LYS A 39 5.12 14.39 -5.74
C LYS A 39 5.38 14.32 -4.23
N ASN A 40 5.19 13.14 -3.63
CA ASN A 40 5.38 12.87 -2.21
C ASN A 40 6.30 11.63 -2.03
N PRO A 41 7.62 11.78 -2.21
CA PRO A 41 8.57 10.65 -2.19
C PRO A 41 8.65 9.96 -0.81
N GLN A 42 8.28 10.68 0.26
CA GLN A 42 8.26 10.18 1.65
C GLN A 42 7.33 8.97 1.86
N LEU A 43 6.32 8.78 1.00
CA LEU A 43 5.36 7.66 1.11
C LEU A 43 5.88 6.35 0.49
N ILE A 44 6.98 6.45 -0.24
CA ILE A 44 7.57 5.32 -0.97
C ILE A 44 8.69 4.69 -0.15
N LEU A 45 9.47 5.51 0.57
CA LEU A 45 10.62 5.12 1.36
C LEU A 45 10.32 5.19 2.87
N GLN A 46 9.45 4.31 3.36
CA GLN A 46 9.24 4.16 4.81
C GLN A 46 9.96 2.95 5.43
N GLU A 47 10.63 2.12 4.62
CA GLU A 47 11.40 0.96 5.12
C GLU A 47 12.87 1.31 5.34
N ASN A 48 13.13 2.36 6.13
CA ASN A 48 14.43 2.52 6.79
C ASN A 48 14.36 2.29 8.31
N ASP A 49 13.18 1.98 8.88
CA ASP A 49 13.01 1.88 10.35
C ASP A 49 12.83 0.44 10.89
N LEU A 50 12.84 -0.60 10.04
CA LEU A 50 12.68 -2.00 10.50
C LEU A 50 13.98 -2.81 10.52
N VAL A 51 15.11 -2.23 10.09
CA VAL A 51 16.42 -2.91 10.11
C VAL A 51 17.21 -2.61 11.40
N GLU A 52 16.80 -1.65 12.22
CA GLU A 52 17.46 -1.39 13.51
C GLU A 52 16.99 -2.30 14.67
N SER A 53 15.90 -3.07 14.52
CA SER A 53 15.36 -3.89 15.63
C SER A 53 15.74 -5.38 15.60
N GLU A 54 16.32 -5.90 14.51
CA GLU A 54 16.71 -7.32 14.43
C GLU A 54 18.14 -7.61 14.94
N HIS A 55 18.97 -6.59 15.13
CA HIS A 55 20.35 -6.77 15.63
C HIS A 55 20.46 -6.95 17.16
N GLN A 56 19.37 -6.89 17.92
CA GLN A 56 19.41 -6.98 19.39
C GLN A 56 18.67 -8.19 20.00
N VAL A 57 18.18 -9.15 19.21
CA VAL A 57 17.41 -10.30 19.75
C VAL A 57 18.11 -11.66 19.64
N PHE A 58 19.20 -11.80 18.87
CA PHE A 58 20.05 -13.01 18.87
C PHE A 58 21.32 -12.82 19.70
N SER A 59 21.17 -12.61 21.01
CA SER A 59 22.27 -12.75 21.97
C SER A 59 21.80 -13.50 23.21
N CYS A 60 21.66 -14.81 23.08
CA CYS A 60 21.86 -15.76 24.17
C CYS A 60 21.94 -17.18 23.60
N ALA A 61 23.12 -17.58 23.13
CA ALA A 61 23.62 -18.94 23.32
C ALA A 61 25.07 -19.04 22.82
N SER A 62 25.95 -19.42 23.75
CA SER A 62 27.28 -20.01 23.58
C SER A 62 28.49 -19.06 23.63
N SER A 63 29.05 -19.00 24.84
CA SER A 63 30.38 -18.51 25.20
C SER A 63 31.52 -19.22 24.44
N SER A 64 32.58 -18.51 24.04
CA SER A 64 33.92 -18.59 24.66
C SER A 64 35.06 -18.01 23.78
N SER A 65 35.90 -17.18 24.43
CA SER A 65 37.37 -17.08 24.33
C SER A 65 38.08 -16.64 23.02
N SER A 66 38.74 -15.48 23.08
CA SER A 66 40.22 -15.30 23.03
C SER A 66 40.68 -14.08 22.20
N LEU A 67 41.66 -13.36 22.76
CA LEU A 67 42.33 -12.13 22.29
C LEU A 67 43.32 -12.34 21.13
N THR A 68 43.56 -11.30 20.32
CA THR A 68 44.85 -10.72 19.81
C THR A 68 44.53 -9.70 18.68
N GLU A 69 44.84 -8.39 18.78
CA GLU A 69 46.10 -7.69 18.36
C GLU A 69 46.43 -7.91 16.84
N VAL A 70 46.70 -6.97 15.92
CA VAL A 70 47.36 -5.64 15.89
C VAL A 70 47.08 -4.92 14.52
N GLU A 71 47.16 -3.58 14.51
CA GLU A 71 47.33 -2.52 13.47
C GLU A 71 47.38 -2.81 11.94
N SER A 72 46.75 -1.94 11.12
CA SER A 72 47.45 -0.92 10.28
C SER A 72 46.51 -0.20 9.30
N MET A 73 46.78 1.09 9.13
CA MET A 73 46.04 2.09 8.38
C MET A 73 46.66 2.27 7.00
N ASP A 74 45.90 2.14 5.91
CA ASP A 74 46.28 2.71 4.62
C ASP A 74 45.08 2.90 3.68
N GLY A 75 44.94 4.13 3.17
CA GLY A 75 44.45 4.41 1.82
C GLY A 75 42.96 4.26 1.53
N LEU A 76 42.21 5.33 1.76
CA LEU A 76 40.84 5.52 1.27
C LEU A 76 40.81 5.50 -0.28
N PRO A 77 39.74 4.99 -0.89
CA PRO A 77 38.94 5.88 -1.72
C PRO A 77 37.58 6.04 -1.05
N ASP A 78 37.48 7.17 -0.37
CA ASP A 78 36.32 8.04 -0.28
C ASP A 78 34.99 7.39 -0.72
N ALA A 79 34.33 6.75 0.25
CA ALA A 79 32.93 6.36 0.15
C ALA A 79 32.01 7.60 0.18
N THR A 80 32.26 8.57 -0.68
CA THR A 80 31.29 9.56 -1.12
C THR A 80 30.73 9.16 -2.49
N ALA A 81 30.41 7.87 -2.65
CA ALA A 81 29.23 7.54 -3.44
C ALA A 81 28.03 7.95 -2.59
N ASN A 82 27.77 9.27 -2.56
CA ASN A 82 26.48 9.84 -2.27
C ASN A 82 25.54 9.26 -3.33
N ASP A 83 25.10 8.02 -3.10
CA ASP A 83 24.02 7.39 -3.82
C ASP A 83 22.82 8.28 -3.54
N LYS A 84 22.65 9.25 -4.45
CA LYS A 84 21.42 9.98 -4.65
C LYS A 84 20.41 8.90 -5.00
N ARG A 85 19.92 8.21 -3.96
CA ARG A 85 18.87 7.21 -3.99
C ARG A 85 17.78 7.85 -4.80
N ASN A 86 17.73 7.48 -6.07
CA ASN A 86 16.88 8.10 -7.05
C ASN A 86 15.49 7.98 -6.43
N ALA A 87 14.87 9.12 -6.10
CA ALA A 87 13.55 9.15 -5.46
C ALA A 87 12.47 8.77 -6.47
N GLY A 88 12.74 7.78 -7.32
CA GLY A 88 11.84 7.22 -8.30
C GLY A 88 11.02 6.07 -7.71
N TYR A 89 10.08 5.60 -8.52
CA TYR A 89 9.30 4.42 -8.19
C TYR A 89 10.21 3.18 -8.19
N ASN A 90 10.38 2.55 -7.02
CA ASN A 90 11.30 1.41 -6.84
C ASN A 90 10.53 0.08 -6.72
N ASP A 91 11.23 -1.05 -6.68
CA ASP A 91 10.58 -2.36 -6.55
C ASP A 91 9.75 -2.52 -5.26
N VAL A 92 10.16 -1.86 -4.17
CA VAL A 92 9.38 -1.78 -2.92
C VAL A 92 8.01 -1.13 -3.15
N PHE A 93 7.95 -0.09 -3.98
CA PHE A 93 6.68 0.54 -4.36
C PHE A 93 5.79 -0.42 -5.14
N ARG A 94 6.37 -1.12 -6.13
CA ARG A 94 5.65 -2.13 -6.92
C ARG A 94 5.01 -3.18 -6.03
N ARG A 95 5.79 -3.79 -5.13
CA ARG A 95 5.33 -4.83 -4.20
C ARG A 95 4.25 -4.32 -3.27
N LYS A 96 4.42 -3.11 -2.71
CA LYS A 96 3.43 -2.48 -1.82
C LYS A 96 2.07 -2.32 -2.52
N TRP A 97 2.08 -1.84 -3.76
CA TRP A 97 0.84 -1.65 -4.52
C TRP A 97 0.21 -2.96 -5.00
N GLU A 98 1.03 -3.94 -5.38
CA GLU A 98 0.55 -5.28 -5.69
C GLU A 98 -0.17 -5.91 -4.48
N TYR A 99 0.46 -5.82 -3.30
CA TYR A 99 -0.14 -6.28 -2.05
C TYR A 99 -1.44 -5.53 -1.74
N TYR A 100 -1.44 -4.19 -1.84
CA TYR A 100 -2.64 -3.38 -1.62
C TYR A 100 -3.81 -3.84 -2.50
N PHE A 101 -3.60 -3.99 -3.81
CA PHE A 101 -4.67 -4.43 -4.70
C PHE A 101 -5.16 -5.85 -4.39
N ALA A 102 -4.24 -6.79 -4.13
CA ALA A 102 -4.58 -8.18 -3.84
C ALA A 102 -5.35 -8.32 -2.52
N TYR A 103 -4.88 -7.66 -1.47
CA TYR A 103 -5.50 -7.67 -0.15
C TYR A 103 -6.92 -7.07 -0.20
N CYS A 104 -7.06 -5.89 -0.81
CA CYS A 104 -8.37 -5.25 -0.95
C CYS A 104 -9.31 -6.05 -1.86
N GLU A 105 -8.83 -6.63 -2.96
CA GLU A 105 -9.64 -7.52 -3.81
C GLU A 105 -10.24 -8.65 -2.98
N GLY A 106 -9.41 -9.34 -2.19
CA GLY A 106 -9.84 -10.39 -1.29
C GLY A 106 -10.87 -9.91 -0.27
N ALA A 107 -10.62 -8.78 0.38
CA ALA A 107 -11.51 -8.22 1.40
C ALA A 107 -12.90 -7.83 0.86
N PHE A 108 -12.99 -7.35 -0.39
CA PHE A 108 -14.28 -7.12 -1.05
C PHE A 108 -14.93 -8.43 -1.49
N ALA A 109 -14.16 -9.40 -2.02
CA ALA A 109 -14.67 -10.70 -2.44
C ALA A 109 -15.21 -11.55 -1.28
N THR A 110 -14.60 -11.46 -0.10
CA THR A 110 -15.06 -12.15 1.13
C THR A 110 -16.16 -11.39 1.87
N ARG A 111 -16.61 -10.24 1.33
CA ARG A 111 -17.60 -9.35 1.96
C ARG A 111 -17.20 -8.84 3.34
N THR A 112 -15.89 -8.79 3.62
CA THR A 112 -15.34 -8.11 4.79
C THR A 112 -15.44 -6.59 4.62
N LEU A 113 -15.31 -6.11 3.37
CA LEU A 113 -15.56 -4.72 2.98
C LEU A 113 -16.79 -4.62 2.06
N GLY A 114 -17.44 -3.45 2.09
CA GLY A 114 -18.61 -3.13 1.25
C GLY A 114 -18.41 -1.82 0.48
N CYS A 115 -19.14 -1.67 -0.63
CA CYS A 115 -19.16 -0.46 -1.45
C CYS A 115 -20.62 -0.02 -1.60
N THR A 116 -21.09 0.78 -0.65
CA THR A 116 -22.51 1.15 -0.56
C THR A 116 -22.75 2.53 -1.15
N GLN A 117 -23.67 2.61 -2.10
CA GLN A 117 -24.24 3.84 -2.59
C GLN A 117 -25.52 4.14 -1.82
N LEU A 118 -25.57 5.29 -1.15
CA LEU A 118 -26.70 5.75 -0.36
C LEU A 118 -27.35 6.95 -1.06
N VAL A 119 -28.66 6.92 -1.21
CA VAL A 119 -29.46 8.04 -1.72
C VAL A 119 -30.25 8.63 -0.57
N PHE A 120 -30.06 9.92 -0.34
CA PHE A 120 -30.76 10.67 0.69
C PHE A 120 -31.67 11.71 0.05
N THR A 121 -32.90 11.82 0.55
CA THR A 121 -33.91 12.74 0.05
C THR A 121 -34.45 13.62 1.19
N ARG A 122 -35.07 14.75 0.83
CA ARG A 122 -35.85 15.53 1.78
C ARG A 122 -37.14 14.79 2.08
N THR A 123 -37.64 14.91 3.31
CA THR A 123 -38.98 14.46 3.70
C THR A 123 -40.04 14.97 2.70
N TYR A 124 -41.00 14.11 2.34
CA TYR A 124 -42.11 14.39 1.43
C TYR A 124 -41.72 14.61 -0.05
N ASN A 125 -40.64 13.97 -0.52
CA ASN A 125 -40.31 13.97 -1.93
C ASN A 125 -41.01 12.79 -2.65
N GLU A 126 -42.19 13.04 -3.22
CA GLU A 126 -43.00 12.01 -3.91
C GLU A 126 -42.44 11.60 -5.27
N GLU A 127 -41.49 12.35 -5.83
CA GLU A 127 -40.90 12.02 -7.15
C GLU A 127 -39.92 10.84 -7.09
N LEU A 128 -39.33 10.57 -5.92
CA LEU A 128 -38.31 9.53 -5.72
C LEU A 128 -38.79 8.35 -4.88
N SER A 129 -40.00 8.41 -4.30
CA SER A 129 -40.57 7.33 -3.51
C SER A 129 -40.81 6.11 -4.39
N ASP A 130 -39.95 5.10 -4.28
CA ASP A 130 -40.07 3.86 -5.06
C ASP A 130 -41.36 3.11 -4.68
N PRO A 131 -42.32 2.92 -5.61
CA PRO A 131 -43.55 2.18 -5.32
C PRO A 131 -43.32 0.72 -4.92
N ARG A 132 -42.14 0.15 -5.21
CA ARG A 132 -41.80 -1.25 -4.90
C ARG A 132 -41.45 -1.50 -3.43
N LEU A 133 -41.33 -0.46 -2.61
CA LEU A 133 -41.05 -0.57 -1.17
C LEU A 133 -42.31 -0.52 -0.29
N LEU A 134 -43.50 -0.38 -0.89
CA LEU A 134 -44.81 -0.28 -0.21
C LEU A 134 -45.72 -1.50 -0.39
N MET A 135 -45.23 -2.61 -0.97
CA MET A 135 -45.91 -3.91 -1.06
C MET A 135 -45.09 -4.99 -0.36
#